data_AF-A0A2P8Q986-F1
#
_entry.id   AF-A0A2P8Q986-F1
#
_cell.length_a   1.000
_cell.length_b   1.000
_cell.length_c   1.000
_cell.angle_alpha   90.00
_cell.angle_beta   90.00
_cell.angle_gamma   90.00
#
_symmetry.space_group_name_H-M   'P 1'
#
loop_
_entity.id
_entity.type
_entity.pdbx_description
1 polymer ?
#
loop_
_entity_poly.entity_id
_entity_poly.type
_entity_poly.pdbx_seq_one_letter_code
_entity_poly.pdbx_strand_id
1 'polypeptide(L)'
;MRTSVHTCLKAVLGLFVGAALCLTPQAAALPGAVSPSVTAEAPPLAAADPAYKILVFSKTAGFRHDSIDEGIAALRGLGGANNFTVDATEDAAAFTTGNLAQYKSVVFLSTTGDVLNAAQQTAFEGYVQGGGGYVGIHAAADTEYDWPFYEGLAGALFHSHPAIQSATVKVEDRAHDATAHLGSTWQRTDEWYNYRTNPRTTARVLASLDESSYSGGNMSGDHPIAWCKDYQGGRSFYTGGGHTAESYDDPAFRRHLLGGVRWASGMTDADCRPETGYTSLFNGSSTTGWKQAGPGQFSLADGTLTSVGGMGLFWYNAQEFTGDYSLKLDWKMAGDDNSGIFIGFPASDDPWSAVNNGYEIQIDATDSADRTTGSVYGYKSADLAARDAALNPPGEWNTYELRVTGERLEIFLNGRKINDFTNTDPVRSLRQGHIGLQNHGDGDDVSFRNIRVKRAGGQEPGPRTGEVKGVNGKCLDIDNAQTADGTKVQIWTCNSSAAQKWTVGTDGTLKALGKCLDVSGGGNADGTKIQLWTCNGSGAQTWAAQSDGTVRNPQSGKCMDASGGTWNDGTAVHLWTCHTNANQKWTLP
;
A
#
# COMPACT_ATOMS: atom_id res chain seq x y z
N MET A 1 3.05 -60.07 20.82
CA MET A 1 3.72 -61.12 21.61
C MET A 1 5.23 -60.83 21.62
N ARG A 2 5.80 -60.69 22.83
CA ARG A 2 7.23 -60.75 23.25
C ARG A 2 8.19 -59.68 22.69
N THR A 3 8.63 -58.63 23.41
CA THR A 3 9.47 -58.47 24.64
C THR A 3 10.85 -59.14 24.67
N SER A 4 11.89 -58.30 24.87
CA SER A 4 13.14 -58.49 25.66
C SER A 4 13.90 -57.15 25.56
N VAL A 5 14.14 -56.31 26.56
CA VAL A 5 14.74 -56.43 27.92
C VAL A 5 16.09 -57.12 27.91
N HIS A 6 17.16 -56.37 28.22
CA HIS A 6 18.32 -56.81 29.01
C HIS A 6 18.88 -55.63 29.81
N THR A 7 19.16 -55.91 31.08
CA THR A 7 19.56 -54.97 32.14
C THR A 7 20.91 -55.42 32.72
N CYS A 8 21.62 -54.49 33.39
CA CYS A 8 22.61 -54.71 34.47
C CYS A 8 24.02 -55.21 34.06
N LEU A 9 25.16 -54.86 34.69
CA LEU A 9 25.49 -54.10 35.92
C LEU A 9 27.03 -53.84 35.98
N LYS A 10 27.44 -52.69 36.57
CA LYS A 10 28.57 -52.41 37.50
C LYS A 10 30.02 -52.90 37.24
N ALA A 11 31.00 -51.99 37.40
CA ALA A 11 32.07 -52.07 38.43
C ALA A 11 32.87 -50.75 38.55
N VAL A 12 33.49 -50.54 39.71
CA VAL A 12 33.99 -49.30 40.33
C VAL A 12 35.51 -49.40 40.61
N LEU A 13 36.14 -48.26 40.99
CA LEU A 13 37.31 -48.04 41.90
C LEU A 13 38.61 -47.62 41.17
N GLY A 14 39.13 -46.38 41.28
CA GLY A 14 39.90 -45.77 42.41
C GLY A 14 41.30 -45.34 41.86
N LEU A 15 42.14 -44.42 42.37
CA LEU A 15 42.19 -43.48 43.49
C LEU A 15 43.48 -42.60 43.33
N PHE A 16 43.65 -41.54 44.16
CA PHE A 16 44.86 -40.70 44.45
C PHE A 16 45.14 -39.48 43.53
N VAL A 17 45.03 -38.20 43.94
CA VAL A 17 45.55 -37.36 45.07
C VAL A 17 46.68 -36.41 44.59
N GLY A 18 46.46 -35.10 44.76
CA GLY A 18 47.46 -34.04 44.57
C GLY A 18 46.94 -32.67 45.03
N ALA A 19 47.24 -32.33 46.29
CA ALA A 19 47.00 -31.08 47.03
C ALA A 19 47.77 -29.87 46.43
N ALA A 20 47.61 -28.58 46.78
CA ALA A 20 46.66 -27.71 47.49
C ALA A 20 47.26 -26.28 47.43
N LEU A 21 46.44 -25.21 47.48
CA LEU A 21 46.70 -23.86 48.06
C LEU A 21 45.50 -22.93 47.72
N CYS A 22 44.50 -22.83 48.61
CA CYS A 22 44.25 -21.76 49.60
C CYS A 22 43.56 -20.50 49.03
N LEU A 23 42.23 -20.33 49.21
CA LEU A 23 41.50 -19.57 50.28
C LEU A 23 41.11 -18.16 49.75
N THR A 24 39.88 -17.60 49.78
CA THR A 24 38.65 -17.62 50.62
C THR A 24 37.53 -16.78 49.92
N PRO A 25 36.30 -16.53 50.45
CA PRO A 25 35.32 -17.35 51.18
C PRO A 25 33.92 -17.36 50.49
N GLN A 26 33.03 -18.19 51.06
CA GLN A 26 31.63 -18.45 50.68
C GLN A 26 30.71 -17.21 50.60
N ALA A 27 29.85 -17.18 49.58
CA ALA A 27 28.55 -16.52 49.64
C ALA A 27 27.46 -17.59 49.79
N ALA A 28 26.55 -17.36 50.74
CA ALA A 28 25.45 -18.25 51.10
C ALA A 28 24.48 -18.49 49.93
N ALA A 29 24.11 -19.74 49.69
CA ALA A 29 23.05 -20.11 48.76
C ALA A 29 21.68 -19.82 49.40
N LEU A 30 20.91 -18.90 48.79
CA LEU A 30 19.50 -18.72 49.05
C LEU A 30 18.69 -19.81 48.30
N PRO A 31 17.58 -20.30 48.86
CA PRO A 31 16.73 -21.30 48.20
C PRO A 31 16.12 -20.72 46.92
N GLY A 32 16.25 -21.47 45.82
CA GLY A 32 15.73 -21.08 44.51
C GLY A 32 14.21 -20.91 44.54
N ALA A 33 13.76 -19.70 44.19
CA ALA A 33 12.36 -19.44 43.91
C ALA A 33 11.97 -20.18 42.63
N VAL A 34 10.93 -21.02 42.73
CA VAL A 34 10.29 -21.64 41.57
C VAL A 34 9.50 -20.53 40.86
N SER A 35 9.94 -20.13 39.68
CA SER A 35 9.16 -19.24 38.81
C SER A 35 7.89 -19.97 38.35
N PRO A 36 6.69 -19.35 38.44
CA PRO A 36 5.51 -19.93 37.84
C PRO A 36 5.68 -19.88 36.32
N SER A 37 5.52 -21.03 35.67
CA SER A 37 5.33 -21.13 34.23
C SER A 37 4.02 -20.44 33.87
N VAL A 38 4.10 -19.23 33.32
CA VAL A 38 2.97 -18.56 32.68
C VAL A 38 2.72 -19.30 31.38
N THR A 39 1.65 -20.09 31.34
CA THR A 39 1.07 -20.55 30.08
C THR A 39 0.58 -19.30 29.36
N ALA A 40 1.22 -18.94 28.24
CA ALA A 40 0.70 -17.92 27.33
C ALA A 40 -0.71 -18.35 26.89
N GLU A 41 -1.70 -17.55 27.27
CA GLU A 41 -3.06 -17.71 26.80
C GLU A 41 -3.06 -17.41 25.30
N ALA A 42 -3.69 -18.28 24.50
CA ALA A 42 -3.83 -18.04 23.07
C ALA A 42 -4.55 -16.70 22.86
N PRO A 43 -4.15 -15.88 21.86
CA PRO A 43 -4.79 -14.59 21.64
C PRO A 43 -6.29 -14.79 21.42
N PRO A 44 -7.15 -13.91 22.00
CA PRO A 44 -8.58 -14.02 21.82
C PRO A 44 -8.92 -13.94 20.32
N LEU A 45 -9.73 -14.90 19.85
CA LEU A 45 -10.41 -14.80 18.56
C LEU A 45 -11.03 -13.40 18.43
N ALA A 46 -10.92 -12.79 17.24
CA ALA A 46 -11.51 -11.49 16.94
C ALA A 46 -12.92 -11.39 17.55
N ALA A 47 -13.16 -10.34 18.33
CA ALA A 47 -14.44 -10.15 19.00
C ALA A 47 -15.56 -10.12 17.95
N ALA A 48 -16.58 -10.96 18.12
CA ALA A 48 -17.72 -10.98 17.21
C ALA A 48 -18.41 -9.62 17.18
N ASP A 49 -18.95 -9.23 16.01
CA ASP A 49 -19.72 -8.00 15.86
C ASP A 49 -20.82 -7.93 16.93
N PRO A 50 -21.10 -6.73 17.50
CA PRO A 50 -22.25 -6.54 18.39
C PRO A 50 -23.55 -6.87 17.64
N ALA A 51 -24.64 -7.18 18.33
CA ALA A 51 -25.90 -7.47 17.65
C ALA A 51 -26.48 -6.23 16.93
N TYR A 52 -26.89 -6.35 15.67
CA TYR A 52 -27.56 -5.27 14.90
C TYR A 52 -28.69 -5.77 13.99
N LYS A 53 -29.41 -4.83 13.37
CA LYS A 53 -30.47 -5.11 12.39
C LYS A 53 -30.19 -4.44 11.06
N ILE A 54 -30.59 -5.09 9.98
CA ILE A 54 -30.65 -4.50 8.63
C ILE A 54 -32.05 -4.66 8.05
N LEU A 55 -32.44 -3.73 7.18
CA LEU A 55 -33.67 -3.82 6.39
C LEU A 55 -33.30 -4.23 4.97
N VAL A 56 -33.87 -5.30 4.44
CA VAL A 56 -33.77 -5.68 3.03
C VAL A 56 -35.03 -5.26 2.32
N PHE A 57 -34.89 -4.32 1.38
CA PHE A 57 -35.97 -3.79 0.57
C PHE A 57 -35.80 -4.27 -0.87
N SER A 58 -36.83 -4.91 -1.42
CA SER A 58 -36.79 -5.55 -2.74
C SER A 58 -37.99 -5.23 -3.64
N LYS A 59 -38.66 -4.10 -3.38
CA LYS A 59 -39.78 -3.64 -4.21
C LYS A 59 -39.30 -3.34 -5.63
N THR A 60 -40.09 -3.75 -6.62
CA THR A 60 -39.85 -3.45 -8.04
C THR A 60 -41.07 -2.78 -8.66
N ALA A 61 -40.85 -1.66 -9.33
CA ALA A 61 -41.80 -1.03 -10.26
C ALA A 61 -41.43 -1.29 -11.74
N GLY A 62 -40.28 -1.92 -11.99
CA GLY A 62 -39.81 -2.37 -13.30
C GLY A 62 -39.61 -3.89 -13.38
N PHE A 63 -38.51 -4.33 -13.99
CA PHE A 63 -38.18 -5.76 -14.11
C PHE A 63 -38.00 -6.40 -12.73
N ARG A 64 -38.56 -7.60 -12.55
CA ARG A 64 -38.43 -8.40 -11.33
C ARG A 64 -37.39 -9.49 -11.58
N HIS A 65 -36.33 -9.48 -10.78
CA HIS A 65 -35.28 -10.48 -10.84
C HIS A 65 -35.72 -11.74 -10.10
N ASP A 66 -35.52 -12.91 -10.68
CA ASP A 66 -35.87 -14.19 -10.02
C ASP A 66 -35.00 -14.44 -8.78
N SER A 67 -33.79 -13.88 -8.73
CA SER A 67 -32.79 -14.09 -7.67
C SER A 67 -33.07 -13.43 -6.32
N ILE A 68 -34.14 -12.65 -6.20
CA ILE A 68 -34.41 -11.87 -4.97
C ILE A 68 -34.67 -12.79 -3.78
N ASP A 69 -35.37 -13.91 -3.97
CA ASP A 69 -35.69 -14.82 -2.87
C ASP A 69 -34.42 -15.50 -2.34
N GLU A 70 -33.52 -15.92 -3.23
CA GLU A 70 -32.20 -16.44 -2.91
C GLU A 70 -31.33 -15.38 -2.24
N GLY A 71 -31.40 -14.13 -2.68
CA GLY A 71 -30.71 -13.00 -2.07
C GLY A 71 -31.15 -12.72 -0.64
N ILE A 72 -32.47 -12.72 -0.38
CA ILE A 72 -33.03 -12.59 0.98
C ILE A 72 -32.58 -13.77 1.84
N ALA A 73 -32.65 -15.01 1.33
CA ALA A 73 -32.24 -16.20 2.06
C ALA A 73 -30.74 -16.17 2.39
N ALA A 74 -29.89 -15.73 1.45
CA ALA A 74 -28.46 -15.57 1.66
C ALA A 74 -28.16 -14.54 2.74
N LEU A 75 -28.76 -13.34 2.68
CA LEU A 75 -28.56 -12.29 3.69
C LEU A 75 -29.05 -12.73 5.08
N ARG A 76 -30.18 -13.45 5.18
CA ARG A 76 -30.63 -14.05 6.45
C ARG A 76 -29.64 -15.06 7.00
N GLY A 77 -29.09 -15.92 6.14
CA GLY A 77 -28.07 -16.90 6.53
C GLY A 77 -26.78 -16.23 7.01
N LEU A 78 -26.34 -15.17 6.33
CA LEU A 78 -25.20 -14.35 6.77
C LEU A 78 -25.49 -13.69 8.11
N GLY A 79 -26.70 -13.15 8.30
CA GLY A 79 -27.13 -12.53 9.55
C GLY A 79 -27.09 -13.46 10.74
N GLY A 80 -27.67 -14.66 10.59
CA GLY A 80 -27.65 -15.70 11.63
C GLY A 80 -26.25 -16.15 12.02
N ALA A 81 -25.27 -16.03 11.12
CA ALA A 81 -23.87 -16.39 11.37
C ALA A 81 -23.01 -15.23 11.90
N ASN A 82 -23.45 -13.97 11.79
CA ASN A 82 -22.63 -12.78 12.06
C ASN A 82 -23.37 -11.72 12.90
N ASN A 83 -24.23 -12.16 13.83
CA ASN A 83 -24.92 -11.32 14.80
C ASN A 83 -25.75 -10.16 14.21
N PHE A 84 -26.35 -10.33 13.03
CA PHE A 84 -27.35 -9.37 12.54
C PHE A 84 -28.67 -10.02 12.14
N THR A 85 -29.77 -9.32 12.41
CA THR A 85 -31.11 -9.75 12.00
C THR A 85 -31.52 -9.04 10.71
N VAL A 86 -32.21 -9.78 9.84
CA VAL A 86 -32.69 -9.29 8.54
C VAL A 86 -34.21 -9.22 8.56
N ASP A 87 -34.74 -8.00 8.50
CA ASP A 87 -36.15 -7.76 8.19
C ASP A 87 -36.26 -7.52 6.69
N ALA A 88 -37.04 -8.33 5.96
CA ALA A 88 -37.20 -8.21 4.52
C ALA A 88 -38.62 -7.74 4.17
N THR A 89 -38.74 -6.78 3.26
CA THR A 89 -40.03 -6.22 2.85
C THR A 89 -40.01 -5.70 1.43
N GLU A 90 -41.16 -5.72 0.77
CA GLU A 90 -41.43 -5.00 -0.48
C GLU A 90 -42.39 -3.81 -0.24
N ASP A 91 -42.82 -3.59 1.01
CA ASP A 91 -43.71 -2.50 1.40
C ASP A 91 -42.93 -1.21 1.67
N ALA A 92 -43.09 -0.23 0.77
CA ALA A 92 -42.48 1.10 0.90
C ALA A 92 -42.99 1.88 2.14
N ALA A 93 -44.11 1.49 2.75
CA ALA A 93 -44.56 2.09 4.02
C ALA A 93 -43.57 1.88 5.18
N ALA A 94 -42.61 0.97 5.04
CA ALA A 94 -41.49 0.82 5.97
C ALA A 94 -40.54 2.04 6.01
N PHE A 95 -40.52 2.88 4.97
CA PHE A 95 -39.64 4.06 4.89
C PHE A 95 -40.22 5.25 5.66
N THR A 96 -40.15 5.16 6.99
CA THR A 96 -40.45 6.24 7.92
C THR A 96 -39.24 6.49 8.82
N THR A 97 -39.04 7.73 9.28
CA THR A 97 -37.93 8.07 10.18
C THR A 97 -37.87 7.15 11.40
N GLY A 98 -39.03 6.89 12.02
CA GLY A 98 -39.12 6.04 13.21
C GLY A 98 -38.76 4.59 12.93
N ASN A 99 -39.22 4.01 11.81
CA ASN A 99 -38.90 2.64 11.48
C ASN A 99 -37.44 2.48 11.04
N LEU A 100 -36.91 3.42 10.24
CA LEU A 100 -35.53 3.34 9.72
C LEU A 100 -34.47 3.44 10.83
N ALA A 101 -34.75 4.19 11.91
CA ALA A 101 -33.80 4.41 13.00
C ALA A 101 -33.33 3.13 13.74
N GLN A 102 -34.03 2.00 13.58
CA GLN A 102 -33.63 0.72 14.20
C GLN A 102 -32.58 -0.07 13.39
N TYR A 103 -32.34 0.31 12.13
CA TYR A 103 -31.48 -0.44 11.20
C TYR A 103 -30.13 0.23 11.02
N LYS A 104 -29.05 -0.54 11.09
CA LYS A 104 -27.70 -0.04 10.80
C LYS A 104 -27.47 0.18 9.31
N SER A 105 -28.09 -0.65 8.48
CA SER A 105 -28.10 -0.44 7.03
C SER A 105 -29.44 -0.84 6.41
N VAL A 106 -29.74 -0.24 5.27
CA VAL A 106 -30.83 -0.60 4.38
C VAL A 106 -30.23 -1.15 3.08
N VAL A 107 -30.58 -2.39 2.75
CA VAL A 107 -30.16 -3.08 1.53
C VAL A 107 -31.25 -2.91 0.48
N PHE A 108 -30.91 -2.36 -0.67
CA PHE A 108 -31.74 -2.36 -1.87
C PHE A 108 -31.32 -3.59 -2.69
N LEU A 109 -32.12 -4.64 -2.60
CA LEU A 109 -31.84 -5.93 -3.24
C LEU A 109 -32.62 -6.00 -4.55
N SER A 110 -31.93 -5.71 -5.67
CA SER A 110 -32.47 -5.76 -7.02
C SER A 110 -33.82 -5.03 -7.19
N THR A 111 -33.97 -3.89 -6.50
CA THR A 111 -35.07 -2.95 -6.72
C THR A 111 -35.03 -2.41 -8.15
N THR A 112 -36.16 -2.01 -8.73
CA THR A 112 -36.19 -1.41 -10.07
C THR A 112 -37.29 -0.35 -10.18
N GLY A 113 -37.07 0.69 -10.98
CA GLY A 113 -38.03 1.78 -11.22
C GLY A 113 -38.17 2.76 -10.05
N ASP A 114 -39.29 3.48 -10.01
CA ASP A 114 -39.65 4.45 -8.95
C ASP A 114 -40.43 3.74 -7.84
N VAL A 115 -39.83 3.57 -6.67
CA VAL A 115 -40.30 2.66 -5.61
C VAL A 115 -40.68 3.39 -4.33
N LEU A 116 -40.18 4.61 -4.12
CA LEU A 116 -40.46 5.48 -2.97
C LEU A 116 -41.14 6.78 -3.39
N ASN A 117 -42.21 7.17 -2.70
CA ASN A 117 -42.79 8.50 -2.87
C ASN A 117 -41.97 9.58 -2.14
N ALA A 118 -42.30 10.87 -2.36
CA ALA A 118 -41.58 12.01 -1.79
C ALA A 118 -41.40 11.98 -0.25
N ALA A 119 -42.39 11.50 0.50
CA ALA A 119 -42.30 11.41 1.96
C ALA A 119 -41.32 10.30 2.39
N GLN A 120 -41.32 9.18 1.68
CA GLN A 120 -40.42 8.04 1.90
C GLN A 120 -39.00 8.38 1.48
N GLN A 121 -38.82 9.07 0.35
CA GLN A 121 -37.55 9.64 -0.08
C GLN A 121 -36.98 10.54 1.01
N THR A 122 -37.76 11.52 1.50
CA THR A 122 -37.34 12.42 2.59
C THR A 122 -36.92 11.66 3.86
N ALA A 123 -37.67 10.61 4.24
CA ALA A 123 -37.32 9.78 5.38
C ALA A 123 -35.99 9.04 5.17
N PHE A 124 -35.73 8.58 3.95
CA PHE A 124 -34.49 7.89 3.61
C PHE A 124 -33.28 8.84 3.52
N GLU A 125 -33.44 10.05 2.99
CA GLU A 125 -32.38 11.08 3.04
C GLU A 125 -31.97 11.36 4.48
N GLY A 126 -32.96 11.60 5.35
CA GLY A 126 -32.71 11.85 6.77
C GLY A 126 -32.05 10.66 7.48
N TYR A 127 -32.37 9.43 7.09
CA TYR A 127 -31.72 8.22 7.59
C TYR A 127 -30.23 8.18 7.22
N VAL A 128 -29.90 8.36 5.94
CA VAL A 128 -28.51 8.37 5.46
C VAL A 128 -27.74 9.54 6.08
N GLN A 129 -28.33 10.74 6.11
CA GLN A 129 -27.73 11.93 6.72
C GLN A 129 -27.48 11.77 8.23
N GLY A 130 -28.30 10.95 8.90
CA GLY A 130 -28.12 10.55 10.29
C GLY A 130 -27.05 9.47 10.53
N GLY A 131 -26.31 9.05 9.50
CA GLY A 131 -25.28 8.01 9.59
C GLY A 131 -25.74 6.61 9.23
N GLY A 132 -26.95 6.45 8.67
CA GLY A 132 -27.47 5.18 8.20
C GLY A 132 -26.69 4.63 7.00
N GLY A 133 -26.52 3.31 6.94
CA GLY A 133 -25.85 2.62 5.84
C GLY A 133 -26.78 2.28 4.68
N TYR A 134 -26.25 2.29 3.46
CA TYR A 134 -26.90 1.80 2.24
C TYR A 134 -26.07 0.69 1.61
N VAL A 135 -26.74 -0.36 1.14
CA VAL A 135 -26.16 -1.45 0.36
C VAL A 135 -27.00 -1.62 -0.90
N GLY A 136 -26.48 -1.27 -2.07
CA GLY A 136 -27.12 -1.54 -3.36
C GLY A 136 -26.60 -2.84 -3.96
N ILE A 137 -27.50 -3.74 -4.35
CA ILE A 137 -27.16 -5.00 -5.01
C ILE A 137 -27.82 -5.04 -6.39
N HIS A 138 -26.99 -5.31 -7.40
CA HIS A 138 -27.36 -5.49 -8.80
C HIS A 138 -28.26 -4.36 -9.33
N ALA A 139 -29.55 -4.65 -9.50
CA ALA A 139 -30.53 -3.75 -10.08
C ALA A 139 -30.89 -2.54 -9.22
N ALA A 140 -30.35 -2.44 -8.00
CA ALA A 140 -30.41 -1.20 -7.23
C ALA A 140 -29.93 0.04 -8.03
N ALA A 141 -29.07 -0.12 -9.04
CA ALA A 141 -28.69 0.97 -9.95
C ALA A 141 -29.76 1.32 -11.01
N ASP A 142 -30.76 0.47 -11.22
CA ASP A 142 -31.96 0.66 -12.07
C ASP A 142 -33.16 1.19 -11.25
N THR A 143 -32.89 1.99 -10.21
CA THR A 143 -33.92 2.49 -9.28
C THR A 143 -33.84 4.02 -9.15
N GLU A 144 -34.98 4.69 -8.97
CA GLU A 144 -35.09 6.13 -8.62
C GLU A 144 -34.34 7.10 -9.57
N TYR A 145 -34.48 6.92 -10.89
CA TYR A 145 -33.74 7.69 -11.90
C TYR A 145 -33.91 9.22 -11.83
N ASP A 146 -35.07 9.70 -11.35
CA ASP A 146 -35.40 11.13 -11.29
C ASP A 146 -35.08 11.74 -9.92
N TRP A 147 -34.37 11.01 -9.05
CA TRP A 147 -34.00 11.45 -7.70
C TRP A 147 -32.48 11.64 -7.56
N PRO A 148 -31.95 12.87 -7.70
CA PRO A 148 -30.51 13.13 -7.69
C PRO A 148 -29.78 12.68 -6.43
N PHE A 149 -30.47 12.66 -5.28
CA PHE A 149 -29.91 12.13 -4.04
C PHE A 149 -29.55 10.65 -4.19
N TYR A 150 -30.44 9.84 -4.80
CA TYR A 150 -30.22 8.42 -5.00
C TYR A 150 -29.13 8.15 -6.04
N GLU A 151 -29.07 8.92 -7.13
CA GLU A 151 -27.95 8.85 -8.09
C GLU A 151 -26.61 8.98 -7.38
N GLY A 152 -26.47 9.99 -6.52
CA GLY A 152 -25.25 10.20 -5.74
C GLY A 152 -25.00 9.11 -4.69
N LEU A 153 -26.06 8.53 -4.10
CA LEU A 153 -25.97 7.45 -3.12
C LEU A 153 -25.51 6.15 -3.77
N ALA A 154 -26.19 5.69 -4.83
CA ALA A 154 -25.83 4.51 -5.60
C ALA A 154 -24.45 4.70 -6.28
N GLY A 155 -24.12 5.93 -6.67
CA GLY A 155 -22.83 6.32 -7.24
C GLY A 155 -22.77 6.25 -8.76
N ALA A 156 -23.53 5.34 -9.37
CA ALA A 156 -23.80 5.28 -10.80
C ALA A 156 -25.12 4.56 -11.05
N LEU A 157 -25.81 4.93 -12.13
CA LEU A 157 -27.11 4.34 -12.48
C LEU A 157 -27.01 3.47 -13.74
N PHE A 158 -27.89 2.48 -13.85
CA PHE A 158 -27.95 1.52 -14.94
C PHE A 158 -28.14 2.21 -16.32
N HIS A 159 -27.41 1.73 -17.32
CA HIS A 159 -27.53 2.15 -18.72
C HIS A 159 -27.93 1.00 -19.64
N SER A 160 -27.21 -0.13 -19.59
CA SER A 160 -27.46 -1.32 -20.40
C SER A 160 -26.75 -2.53 -19.82
N HIS A 161 -27.02 -3.73 -20.33
CA HIS A 161 -26.27 -4.94 -20.00
C HIS A 161 -26.20 -5.87 -21.23
N PRO A 162 -25.19 -6.75 -21.34
CA PRO A 162 -25.20 -7.85 -22.29
C PRO A 162 -25.95 -9.06 -21.70
N ALA A 163 -25.94 -10.19 -22.41
CA ALA A 163 -26.42 -11.45 -21.84
C ALA A 163 -25.55 -11.89 -20.65
N ILE A 164 -26.15 -12.69 -19.75
CA ILE A 164 -25.45 -13.38 -18.66
C ILE A 164 -24.28 -14.16 -19.26
N GLN A 165 -23.07 -13.89 -18.76
CA GLN A 165 -21.85 -14.53 -19.25
C GLN A 165 -20.74 -14.46 -18.21
N SER A 166 -19.69 -15.25 -18.43
CA SER A 166 -18.52 -15.19 -17.56
C SER A 166 -17.67 -13.95 -17.86
N ALA A 167 -17.13 -13.31 -16.82
CA ALA A 167 -16.15 -12.23 -16.93
C ALA A 167 -15.10 -12.34 -15.82
N THR A 168 -13.90 -11.83 -16.11
CA THR A 168 -12.86 -11.63 -15.12
C THR A 168 -13.09 -10.30 -14.40
N VAL A 169 -13.29 -10.36 -13.09
CA VAL A 169 -13.31 -9.19 -12.21
C VAL A 169 -11.89 -8.95 -11.70
N LYS A 170 -11.36 -7.75 -11.90
CA LYS A 170 -10.12 -7.26 -11.29
C LYS A 170 -10.43 -6.70 -9.92
N VAL A 171 -9.79 -7.21 -8.88
CA VAL A 171 -9.96 -6.73 -7.51
C VAL A 171 -8.92 -5.65 -7.25
N GLU A 172 -9.36 -4.40 -7.24
CA GLU A 172 -8.48 -3.22 -7.14
C GLU A 172 -8.13 -2.89 -5.69
N ASP A 173 -9.11 -3.01 -4.78
CA ASP A 173 -8.91 -2.85 -3.36
C ASP A 173 -9.10 -4.19 -2.67
N ARG A 174 -8.07 -4.65 -1.95
CA ARG A 174 -8.15 -5.88 -1.16
C ARG A 174 -8.08 -5.58 0.34
N ALA A 175 -8.05 -4.34 0.78
CA ALA A 175 -8.15 -4.03 2.21
C ALA A 175 -9.60 -4.03 2.70
N HIS A 176 -10.54 -3.60 1.85
CA HIS A 176 -11.95 -3.55 2.20
C HIS A 176 -12.51 -4.95 2.50
N ASP A 177 -13.33 -5.07 3.56
CA ASP A 177 -13.83 -6.37 4.05
C ASP A 177 -14.60 -7.17 2.98
N ALA A 178 -15.31 -6.45 2.10
CA ALA A 178 -16.03 -7.03 0.96
C ALA A 178 -15.13 -7.72 -0.08
N THR A 179 -13.83 -7.42 -0.15
CA THR A 179 -12.93 -7.91 -1.21
C THR A 179 -11.65 -8.53 -0.65
N ALA A 180 -11.45 -8.49 0.66
CA ALA A 180 -10.23 -8.94 1.33
C ALA A 180 -9.88 -10.42 1.13
N HIS A 181 -10.91 -11.28 1.00
CA HIS A 181 -10.78 -12.73 0.78
C HIS A 181 -10.50 -13.11 -0.68
N LEU A 182 -10.67 -12.17 -1.61
CA LEU A 182 -10.50 -12.45 -3.04
C LEU A 182 -9.02 -12.41 -3.44
N GLY A 183 -8.70 -13.13 -4.51
CA GLY A 183 -7.44 -12.97 -5.25
C GLY A 183 -7.36 -11.61 -5.95
N SER A 184 -6.27 -11.34 -6.67
CA SER A 184 -6.18 -10.15 -7.54
C SER A 184 -7.18 -10.16 -8.69
N THR A 185 -7.66 -11.35 -9.06
CA THR A 185 -8.72 -11.57 -10.03
C THR A 185 -9.75 -12.53 -9.48
N TRP A 186 -11.00 -12.37 -9.92
CA TRP A 186 -12.13 -13.22 -9.55
C TRP A 186 -12.96 -13.52 -10.79
N GLN A 187 -12.98 -14.79 -11.20
CA GLN A 187 -13.82 -15.22 -12.32
C GLN A 187 -15.25 -15.41 -11.83
N ARG A 188 -16.22 -14.80 -12.52
CA ARG A 188 -17.64 -14.92 -12.19
C ARG A 188 -18.50 -15.03 -13.42
N THR A 189 -19.71 -15.55 -13.26
CA THR A 189 -20.78 -15.49 -14.25
C THR A 189 -21.95 -14.73 -13.64
N ASP A 190 -22.38 -13.66 -14.31
CA ASP A 190 -23.48 -12.81 -13.87
C ASP A 190 -23.98 -11.97 -15.07
N GLU A 191 -24.98 -11.12 -14.87
CA GLU A 191 -25.37 -10.07 -15.82
C GLU A 191 -24.62 -8.77 -15.52
N TRP A 192 -23.78 -8.32 -16.45
CA TRP A 192 -22.83 -7.22 -16.21
C TRP A 192 -23.38 -5.86 -16.65
N TYR A 193 -23.68 -4.99 -15.70
CA TYR A 193 -24.24 -3.66 -15.99
C TYR A 193 -23.18 -2.70 -16.54
N ASN A 194 -23.50 -2.05 -17.64
CA ASN A 194 -22.93 -0.76 -18.02
C ASN A 194 -23.68 0.35 -17.29
N TYR A 195 -22.96 1.40 -16.90
CA TYR A 195 -23.48 2.51 -16.13
C TYR A 195 -23.53 3.80 -16.95
N ARG A 196 -24.43 4.71 -16.58
CA ARG A 196 -24.57 6.04 -17.22
C ARG A 196 -23.35 6.92 -16.97
N THR A 197 -22.68 6.72 -15.84
CA THR A 197 -21.50 7.45 -15.38
C THR A 197 -20.50 6.48 -14.77
N ASN A 198 -19.22 6.88 -14.74
CA ASN A 198 -18.19 6.12 -14.06
C ASN A 198 -18.02 6.66 -12.62
N PRO A 199 -18.18 5.82 -11.57
CA PRO A 199 -18.17 6.28 -10.18
C PRO A 199 -16.76 6.58 -9.64
N ARG A 200 -15.67 6.25 -10.35
CA ARG A 200 -14.28 6.28 -9.84
C ARG A 200 -13.84 7.63 -9.26
N THR A 201 -14.38 8.74 -9.76
CA THR A 201 -14.04 10.09 -9.24
C THR A 201 -14.82 10.47 -7.99
N THR A 202 -15.88 9.74 -7.65
CA THR A 202 -16.79 10.04 -6.53
C THR A 202 -16.93 8.90 -5.52
N ALA A 203 -16.36 7.73 -5.81
CA ALA A 203 -16.34 6.57 -4.94
C ALA A 203 -14.97 5.86 -4.97
N ARG A 204 -14.69 5.09 -3.92
CA ARG A 204 -13.60 4.12 -3.90
C ARG A 204 -14.02 2.87 -4.67
N VAL A 205 -13.39 2.65 -5.82
CA VAL A 205 -13.59 1.41 -6.60
C VAL A 205 -12.92 0.26 -5.88
N LEU A 206 -13.67 -0.80 -5.62
CA LEU A 206 -13.19 -2.03 -4.98
C LEU A 206 -12.87 -3.10 -6.03
N ALA A 207 -13.67 -3.17 -7.09
CA ALA A 207 -13.49 -4.11 -8.17
C ALA A 207 -14.02 -3.55 -9.50
N SER A 208 -13.40 -3.98 -10.59
CA SER A 208 -13.77 -3.60 -11.96
C SER A 208 -13.82 -4.81 -12.89
N LEU A 209 -14.65 -4.75 -13.93
CA LEU A 209 -14.69 -5.76 -14.97
C LEU A 209 -13.52 -5.58 -15.94
N ASP A 210 -12.92 -6.69 -16.36
CA ASP A 210 -12.03 -6.72 -17.52
C ASP A 210 -12.86 -6.83 -18.80
N GLU A 211 -13.11 -5.70 -19.48
CA GLU A 211 -13.87 -5.68 -20.74
C GLU A 211 -13.25 -6.51 -21.87
N SER A 212 -11.98 -6.95 -21.75
CA SER A 212 -11.38 -7.88 -22.72
C SER A 212 -11.79 -9.35 -22.49
N SER A 213 -12.38 -9.67 -21.34
CA SER A 213 -12.74 -11.04 -20.93
C SER A 213 -14.17 -11.45 -21.28
N TYR A 214 -15.02 -10.50 -21.71
CA TYR A 214 -16.42 -10.73 -22.05
C TYR A 214 -16.88 -9.76 -23.15
N SER A 215 -18.11 -9.91 -23.63
CA SER A 215 -18.67 -9.07 -24.70
C SER A 215 -19.78 -8.14 -24.21
N GLY A 216 -19.83 -6.93 -24.77
CA GLY A 216 -20.89 -5.94 -24.52
C GLY A 216 -20.64 -4.93 -23.39
N GLY A 217 -19.42 -4.90 -22.83
CA GLY A 217 -18.95 -3.76 -22.04
C GLY A 217 -18.86 -2.48 -22.89
N ASN A 218 -19.26 -1.35 -22.31
CA ASN A 218 -19.26 -0.03 -22.95
C ASN A 218 -18.85 1.10 -21.98
N MET A 219 -17.94 0.81 -21.05
CA MET A 219 -17.41 1.76 -20.06
C MET A 219 -16.01 2.27 -20.45
N SER A 220 -15.60 2.06 -21.71
CA SER A 220 -14.32 2.54 -22.26
C SER A 220 -13.09 1.97 -21.53
N GLY A 221 -13.14 0.69 -21.14
CA GLY A 221 -12.06 -0.03 -20.49
C GLY A 221 -11.94 0.19 -18.98
N ASP A 222 -12.51 1.26 -18.43
CA ASP A 222 -12.61 1.48 -16.99
C ASP A 222 -14.04 1.19 -16.52
N HIS A 223 -14.27 -0.05 -16.08
CA HIS A 223 -15.59 -0.57 -15.76
C HIS A 223 -15.72 -0.97 -14.27
N PRO A 224 -15.85 -0.01 -13.33
CA PRO A 224 -16.15 -0.32 -11.94
C PRO A 224 -17.43 -1.15 -11.80
N ILE A 225 -17.39 -2.19 -10.97
CA ILE A 225 -18.53 -3.09 -10.72
C ILE A 225 -18.85 -3.23 -9.23
N ALA A 226 -17.91 -2.86 -8.34
CA ALA A 226 -18.18 -2.72 -6.91
C ALA A 226 -17.43 -1.52 -6.35
N TRP A 227 -18.08 -0.73 -5.50
CA TRP A 227 -17.50 0.47 -4.91
C TRP A 227 -18.11 0.80 -3.55
N CYS A 228 -17.39 1.62 -2.79
CA CYS A 228 -17.86 2.19 -1.54
C CYS A 228 -17.62 3.71 -1.49
N LYS A 229 -18.41 4.42 -0.69
CA LYS A 229 -18.21 5.85 -0.42
C LYS A 229 -18.91 6.28 0.86
N ASP A 230 -18.33 7.24 1.56
CA ASP A 230 -19.09 8.06 2.49
C ASP A 230 -19.99 9.00 1.66
N TYR A 231 -21.26 9.13 2.04
CA TYR A 231 -22.23 9.95 1.31
C TYR A 231 -23.17 10.67 2.27
N GLN A 232 -23.05 12.01 2.28
CA GLN A 232 -23.87 12.91 3.08
C GLN A 232 -23.99 12.56 4.57
N GLY A 233 -23.00 11.90 5.16
CA GLY A 233 -22.99 11.48 6.57
C GLY A 233 -23.16 9.98 6.79
N GLY A 234 -23.72 9.26 5.82
CA GLY A 234 -23.87 7.80 5.84
C GLY A 234 -22.80 7.08 5.03
N ARG A 235 -22.87 5.76 5.01
CA ARG A 235 -21.98 4.86 4.25
C ARG A 235 -22.76 4.19 3.11
N SER A 236 -22.23 4.22 1.89
CA SER A 236 -22.81 3.57 0.72
C SER A 236 -21.87 2.53 0.15
N PHE A 237 -22.33 1.29 0.07
CA PHE A 237 -21.70 0.21 -0.65
C PHE A 237 -22.59 -0.21 -1.82
N TYR A 238 -21.99 -0.47 -2.98
CA TYR A 238 -22.71 -1.01 -4.13
C TYR A 238 -21.92 -2.14 -4.78
N THR A 239 -22.64 -3.16 -5.24
CA THR A 239 -22.12 -4.22 -6.11
C THR A 239 -23.07 -4.47 -7.28
N GLY A 240 -22.53 -4.55 -8.50
CA GLY A 240 -23.28 -4.83 -9.72
C GLY A 240 -23.57 -6.31 -9.95
N GLY A 241 -23.00 -7.21 -9.15
CA GLY A 241 -23.34 -8.64 -9.19
C GLY A 241 -24.62 -8.94 -8.42
N GLY A 242 -25.20 -10.12 -8.66
CA GLY A 242 -26.42 -10.61 -7.98
C GLY A 242 -27.64 -10.79 -8.88
N HIS A 243 -27.48 -10.77 -10.21
CA HIS A 243 -28.58 -11.06 -11.12
C HIS A 243 -29.05 -12.51 -10.99
N THR A 244 -28.09 -13.43 -10.95
CA THR A 244 -28.35 -14.87 -11.00
C THR A 244 -28.66 -15.41 -9.60
N ALA A 245 -29.54 -16.42 -9.52
CA ALA A 245 -29.79 -17.12 -8.27
C ALA A 245 -28.52 -17.82 -7.76
N GLU A 246 -27.71 -18.36 -8.69
CA GLU A 246 -26.45 -19.06 -8.43
C GLU A 246 -25.40 -18.16 -7.77
N SER A 247 -25.44 -16.84 -8.01
CA SER A 247 -24.55 -15.90 -7.30
C SER A 247 -24.69 -16.04 -5.78
N TYR A 248 -25.88 -16.35 -5.27
CA TYR A 248 -26.14 -16.48 -3.83
C TYR A 248 -25.75 -17.82 -3.22
N ASP A 249 -25.39 -18.81 -4.05
CA ASP A 249 -24.75 -20.05 -3.61
C ASP A 249 -23.22 -19.95 -3.57
N ASP A 250 -22.63 -19.01 -4.31
CA ASP A 250 -21.18 -18.81 -4.35
C ASP A 250 -20.64 -18.27 -3.01
N PRO A 251 -19.79 -19.03 -2.30
CA PRO A 251 -19.19 -18.60 -1.03
C PRO A 251 -18.43 -17.27 -1.13
N ALA A 252 -17.73 -17.02 -2.23
CA ALA A 252 -16.96 -15.80 -2.43
C ALA A 252 -17.88 -14.59 -2.59
N PHE A 253 -19.03 -14.73 -3.27
CA PHE A 253 -20.00 -13.65 -3.40
C PHE A 253 -20.75 -13.39 -2.10
N ARG A 254 -21.15 -14.44 -1.39
CA ARG A 254 -21.75 -14.31 -0.06
C ARG A 254 -20.83 -13.59 0.91
N ARG A 255 -19.52 -13.89 0.88
CA ARG A 255 -18.52 -13.18 1.69
C ARG A 255 -18.31 -11.71 1.24
N HIS A 256 -18.44 -11.43 -0.05
CA HIS A 256 -18.45 -10.07 -0.59
C HIS A 256 -19.64 -9.25 -0.08
N LEU A 257 -20.85 -9.83 -0.12
CA LEU A 257 -22.05 -9.21 0.45
C LEU A 257 -21.90 -8.98 1.96
N LEU A 258 -21.39 -9.96 2.71
CA LEU A 258 -21.16 -9.83 4.14
C LEU A 258 -20.25 -8.63 4.43
N GLY A 259 -19.13 -8.50 3.74
CA GLY A 259 -18.21 -7.40 3.98
C GLY A 259 -18.76 -6.03 3.57
N GLY A 260 -19.57 -5.98 2.51
CA GLY A 260 -20.31 -4.76 2.15
C GLY A 260 -21.32 -4.33 3.22
N VAL A 261 -22.10 -5.28 3.74
CA VAL A 261 -23.07 -5.05 4.82
C VAL A 261 -22.38 -4.65 6.12
N ARG A 262 -21.31 -5.34 6.52
CA ARG A 262 -20.55 -5.03 7.75
C ARG A 262 -19.97 -3.61 7.69
N TRP A 263 -19.33 -3.24 6.58
CA TRP A 263 -18.78 -1.91 6.42
C TRP A 263 -19.86 -0.83 6.41
N ALA A 264 -20.93 -1.01 5.62
CA ALA A 264 -22.04 -0.05 5.56
C ALA A 264 -22.75 0.10 6.92
N SER A 265 -22.76 -0.95 7.74
CA SER A 265 -23.35 -0.97 9.08
C SER A 265 -22.43 -0.44 10.18
N GLY A 266 -21.17 -0.10 9.88
CA GLY A 266 -20.20 0.41 10.85
C GLY A 266 -19.47 -0.65 11.66
N MET A 267 -19.42 -1.90 11.21
CA MET A 267 -18.76 -3.01 11.92
C MET A 267 -17.28 -3.17 11.54
N THR A 268 -16.92 -2.70 10.34
CA THR A 268 -15.53 -2.65 9.86
C THR A 268 -15.23 -1.26 9.32
N ASP A 269 -13.97 -0.86 9.32
CA ASP A 269 -13.50 0.41 8.78
C ASP A 269 -12.67 0.22 7.50
N ALA A 270 -12.79 1.18 6.59
CA ALA A 270 -12.04 1.22 5.34
C ALA A 270 -11.97 2.65 4.81
N ASP A 271 -10.90 2.97 4.08
CA ASP A 271 -10.78 4.25 3.37
C ASP A 271 -11.59 4.23 2.06
N CYS A 272 -12.86 4.62 2.14
CA CYS A 272 -13.77 4.69 0.99
C CYS A 272 -13.75 6.05 0.27
N ARG A 273 -12.70 6.85 0.43
CA ARG A 273 -12.49 8.06 -0.39
C ARG A 273 -12.02 7.67 -1.79
N PRO A 274 -12.42 8.42 -2.84
CA PRO A 274 -11.90 8.21 -4.20
C PRO A 274 -10.37 8.22 -4.22
N GLU A 275 -9.77 7.26 -4.92
CA GLU A 275 -8.32 7.12 -4.98
C GLU A 275 -7.82 7.27 -6.42
N THR A 276 -7.01 8.31 -6.64
CA THR A 276 -6.42 8.63 -7.94
C THR A 276 -4.98 9.10 -7.81
N GLY A 277 -4.16 8.78 -8.80
CA GLY A 277 -2.78 9.27 -8.93
C GLY A 277 -1.74 8.56 -8.06
N TYR A 278 -2.04 7.34 -7.62
CA TYR A 278 -1.05 6.48 -6.94
C TYR A 278 -0.32 5.59 -7.95
N THR A 279 1.00 5.48 -7.79
CA THR A 279 1.86 4.55 -8.52
C THR A 279 2.27 3.42 -7.60
N SER A 280 2.17 2.18 -8.07
CA SER A 280 2.54 1.01 -7.27
C SER A 280 4.07 0.93 -7.06
N LEU A 281 4.48 0.73 -5.82
CA LEU A 281 5.83 0.30 -5.43
C LEU A 281 5.89 -1.23 -5.29
N PHE A 282 4.77 -1.84 -4.95
CA PHE A 282 4.59 -3.29 -4.90
C PHE A 282 3.15 -3.65 -5.31
N ASN A 283 3.02 -4.35 -6.44
CA ASN A 283 1.73 -4.74 -7.03
C ASN A 283 1.36 -6.21 -6.78
N GLY A 284 2.11 -6.92 -5.93
CA GLY A 284 1.87 -8.34 -5.64
C GLY A 284 2.56 -9.33 -6.57
N SER A 285 3.16 -8.91 -7.69
CA SER A 285 3.73 -9.86 -8.68
C SER A 285 5.21 -10.20 -8.44
N SER A 286 6.00 -9.26 -7.93
CA SER A 286 7.42 -9.47 -7.64
C SER A 286 7.93 -8.47 -6.62
N THR A 287 9.07 -8.78 -6.01
CA THR A 287 9.82 -7.90 -5.11
C THR A 287 10.85 -7.03 -5.85
N THR A 288 10.72 -6.90 -7.18
CA THR A 288 11.63 -6.08 -7.98
C THR A 288 11.69 -4.66 -7.44
N GLY A 289 12.91 -4.15 -7.23
CA GLY A 289 13.14 -2.82 -6.66
C GLY A 289 13.19 -2.76 -5.14
N TRP A 290 12.87 -3.86 -4.45
CA TRP A 290 13.01 -3.99 -3.00
C TRP A 290 14.30 -4.72 -2.61
N LYS A 291 14.83 -4.40 -1.43
CA LYS A 291 16.04 -4.99 -0.87
C LYS A 291 15.81 -5.36 0.59
N GLN A 292 16.36 -6.50 1.01
CA GLN A 292 16.34 -6.95 2.40
C GLN A 292 17.66 -6.58 3.09
N ALA A 293 17.57 -5.98 4.27
CA ALA A 293 18.65 -5.83 5.24
C ALA A 293 18.36 -6.66 6.49
N GLY A 294 19.38 -7.26 7.09
CA GLY A 294 19.23 -8.16 8.25
C GLY A 294 18.79 -9.59 7.91
N PRO A 295 18.76 -10.50 8.92
CA PRO A 295 18.42 -11.91 8.75
C PRO A 295 16.94 -12.20 8.47
N GLY A 296 16.03 -11.26 8.77
CA GLY A 296 14.61 -11.36 8.44
C GLY A 296 14.32 -11.43 6.94
N GLN A 297 13.16 -11.96 6.57
CA GLN A 297 12.71 -12.06 5.19
C GLN A 297 11.21 -11.78 5.06
N PHE A 298 10.74 -11.71 3.81
CA PHE A 298 9.31 -11.69 3.47
C PHE A 298 9.01 -12.81 2.47
N SER A 299 8.04 -13.66 2.80
CA SER A 299 7.47 -14.61 1.85
C SER A 299 6.46 -13.91 0.96
N LEU A 300 6.40 -14.26 -0.33
CA LEU A 300 5.43 -13.72 -1.29
C LEU A 300 4.46 -14.81 -1.73
N ALA A 301 3.19 -14.67 -1.38
CA ALA A 301 2.10 -15.55 -1.82
C ALA A 301 0.84 -14.73 -2.11
N ASP A 302 0.14 -15.04 -3.20
CA ASP A 302 -1.14 -14.41 -3.58
C ASP A 302 -1.15 -12.87 -3.58
N GLY A 303 -0.01 -12.27 -3.93
CA GLY A 303 0.19 -10.83 -3.94
C GLY A 303 0.36 -10.17 -2.57
N THR A 304 0.63 -10.97 -1.54
CA THR A 304 0.86 -10.55 -0.15
C THR A 304 2.28 -10.92 0.27
N LEU A 305 2.96 -9.96 0.89
CA LEU A 305 4.23 -10.15 1.59
C LEU A 305 3.93 -10.50 3.04
N THR A 306 4.55 -11.52 3.62
CA THR A 306 4.41 -11.84 5.06
C THR A 306 5.78 -11.99 5.68
N SER A 307 6.05 -11.28 6.78
CA SER A 307 7.32 -11.36 7.52
C SER A 307 7.58 -12.80 7.98
N VAL A 308 8.84 -13.22 7.88
CA VAL A 308 9.31 -14.52 8.38
C VAL A 308 10.76 -14.40 8.87
N GLY A 309 11.10 -15.11 9.94
CA GLY A 309 12.44 -15.05 10.52
C GLY A 309 12.64 -13.83 11.42
N GLY A 310 13.89 -13.47 11.69
CA GLY A 310 14.24 -12.47 12.71
C GLY A 310 14.27 -11.02 12.21
N MET A 311 14.90 -10.13 13.00
CA MET A 311 14.96 -8.70 12.71
C MET A 311 15.45 -8.39 11.28
N GLY A 312 14.74 -7.51 10.58
CA GLY A 312 15.07 -7.11 9.23
C GLY A 312 14.32 -5.87 8.76
N LEU A 313 14.82 -5.31 7.66
CA LEU A 313 14.21 -4.17 6.98
C LEU A 313 14.10 -4.48 5.50
N PHE A 314 12.88 -4.57 5.00
CA PHE A 314 12.60 -4.75 3.59
C PHE A 314 12.21 -3.42 2.97
N TRP A 315 13.12 -2.82 2.20
CA TRP A 315 13.01 -1.43 1.77
C TRP A 315 13.07 -1.25 0.27
N TYR A 316 12.40 -0.20 -0.21
CA TYR A 316 12.35 0.12 -1.64
C TYR A 316 13.64 0.82 -2.07
N ASN A 317 14.57 0.04 -2.61
CA ASN A 317 15.89 0.46 -3.06
C ASN A 317 15.89 1.12 -4.44
N ALA A 318 14.92 0.80 -5.29
CA ALA A 318 14.87 1.35 -6.65
C ALA A 318 14.76 2.88 -6.70
N GLN A 319 14.32 3.52 -5.61
CA GLN A 319 14.10 4.95 -5.58
C GLN A 319 14.22 5.52 -4.18
N GLU A 320 14.96 6.63 -4.07
CA GLU A 320 14.87 7.55 -2.93
C GLU A 320 13.70 8.52 -3.13
N PHE A 321 12.94 8.79 -2.09
CA PHE A 321 11.80 9.71 -2.11
C PHE A 321 12.25 11.08 -1.65
N THR A 322 11.88 12.10 -2.41
CA THR A 322 12.18 13.50 -2.10
C THR A 322 10.91 14.35 -2.16
N GLY A 323 10.79 15.31 -1.26
CA GLY A 323 9.66 16.25 -1.20
C GLY A 323 8.40 15.62 -0.61
N ASP A 324 7.25 16.19 -0.99
CA ASP A 324 5.95 15.83 -0.42
C ASP A 324 5.35 14.60 -1.13
N TYR A 325 4.83 13.66 -0.35
CA TYR A 325 4.21 12.45 -0.87
C TYR A 325 3.16 11.90 0.09
N SER A 326 2.32 11.01 -0.44
CA SER A 326 1.40 10.17 0.29
C SER A 326 1.76 8.72 0.00
N LEU A 327 2.19 7.97 1.01
CA LEU A 327 2.39 6.53 0.93
C LEU A 327 1.12 5.85 1.44
N LYS A 328 0.60 4.89 0.68
CA LYS A 328 -0.42 3.96 1.15
C LYS A 328 0.06 2.52 1.08
N LEU A 329 -0.32 1.73 2.07
CA LEU A 329 -0.11 0.29 2.11
C LEU A 329 -1.18 -0.38 2.97
N ASP A 330 -1.44 -1.64 2.67
CA ASP A 330 -2.39 -2.44 3.42
C ASP A 330 -1.60 -3.43 4.27
N TRP A 331 -1.99 -3.61 5.52
CA TRP A 331 -1.34 -4.50 6.46
C TRP A 331 -2.36 -5.35 7.25
N LYS A 332 -1.92 -6.51 7.74
CA LYS A 332 -2.72 -7.41 8.57
C LYS A 332 -1.82 -8.20 9.52
N MET A 333 -2.24 -8.32 10.77
CA MET A 333 -1.68 -9.22 11.78
C MET A 333 -2.71 -10.30 12.13
N ALA A 334 -2.26 -11.51 12.48
CA ALA A 334 -3.16 -12.60 12.86
C ALA A 334 -3.57 -12.53 14.33
N GLY A 335 -2.68 -12.03 15.18
CA GLY A 335 -2.89 -11.84 16.61
C GLY A 335 -2.29 -10.52 17.05
N ASP A 336 -1.49 -10.61 18.10
CA ASP A 336 -0.71 -9.49 18.63
C ASP A 336 0.74 -9.66 18.18
N ASP A 337 1.06 -9.04 17.04
CA ASP A 337 2.36 -9.10 16.37
C ASP A 337 2.95 -7.68 16.30
N ASN A 338 4.28 -7.59 16.24
CA ASN A 338 4.99 -6.31 16.13
C ASN A 338 5.62 -6.10 14.75
N SER A 339 5.40 -4.93 14.16
CA SER A 339 6.10 -4.48 12.96
C SER A 339 5.98 -2.95 12.84
N GLY A 340 6.48 -2.40 11.73
CA GLY A 340 6.42 -0.97 11.47
C GLY A 340 6.70 -0.61 10.02
N ILE A 341 6.29 0.60 9.65
CA ILE A 341 6.62 1.21 8.37
C ILE A 341 7.67 2.27 8.62
N PHE A 342 8.83 2.13 7.99
CA PHE A 342 9.89 3.12 8.05
C PHE A 342 9.84 4.10 6.88
N ILE A 343 10.07 5.38 7.17
CA ILE A 343 10.23 6.43 6.17
C ILE A 343 11.39 7.37 6.52
N GLY A 344 11.97 8.03 5.51
CA GLY A 344 12.94 9.12 5.72
C GLY A 344 14.34 8.68 6.19
N PHE A 345 14.74 7.44 5.89
CA PHE A 345 16.06 6.92 6.22
C PHE A 345 16.95 6.77 4.97
N PRO A 346 18.30 6.85 5.09
CA PRO A 346 19.21 6.66 3.98
C PRO A 346 19.31 5.18 3.56
N ALA A 347 19.68 4.93 2.31
CA ALA A 347 19.98 3.59 1.81
C ALA A 347 20.98 2.87 2.73
N SER A 348 20.68 1.62 3.11
CA SER A 348 21.53 0.86 4.02
C SER A 348 21.31 -0.64 3.90
N ASP A 349 22.36 -1.40 4.24
CA ASP A 349 22.33 -2.86 4.45
C ASP A 349 22.27 -3.24 5.94
N ASP A 350 22.27 -2.23 6.82
CA ASP A 350 22.05 -2.39 8.26
C ASP A 350 20.55 -2.19 8.58
N PRO A 351 19.84 -3.21 9.10
CA PRO A 351 18.44 -3.08 9.49
C PRO A 351 18.19 -2.02 10.56
N TRP A 352 19.21 -1.66 11.36
CA TRP A 352 19.10 -0.60 12.37
C TRP A 352 19.22 0.81 11.80
N SER A 353 19.64 0.97 10.53
CA SER A 353 19.77 2.30 9.92
C SER A 353 18.45 3.06 9.90
N ALA A 354 17.34 2.37 9.60
CA ALA A 354 16.03 3.01 9.56
C ALA A 354 15.54 3.44 10.96
N VAL A 355 15.84 2.64 11.99
CA VAL A 355 15.58 2.99 13.40
C VAL A 355 16.37 4.23 13.82
N ASN A 356 17.65 4.29 13.41
CA ASN A 356 18.59 5.33 13.83
C ASN A 356 18.46 6.64 13.04
N ASN A 357 17.91 6.61 11.83
CA ASN A 357 17.95 7.76 10.92
C ASN A 357 16.58 8.12 10.31
N GLY A 358 15.57 7.26 10.39
CA GLY A 358 14.23 7.50 9.84
C GLY A 358 13.15 7.65 10.90
N TYR A 359 11.90 7.40 10.52
CA TYR A 359 10.77 7.33 11.44
C TYR A 359 9.99 6.05 11.21
N GLU A 360 9.68 5.37 12.30
CA GLU A 360 8.83 4.19 12.31
C GLU A 360 7.40 4.58 12.65
N ILE A 361 6.46 4.11 11.84
CA ILE A 361 5.04 4.14 12.12
C ILE A 361 4.66 2.73 12.58
N GLN A 362 4.34 2.61 13.86
CA GLN A 362 4.17 1.30 14.50
C GLN A 362 2.94 0.54 14.04
N ILE A 363 3.07 -0.78 14.02
CA ILE A 363 2.02 -1.79 13.97
C ILE A 363 2.22 -2.68 15.21
N ASP A 364 1.45 -2.42 16.26
CA ASP A 364 1.43 -3.18 17.51
C ASP A 364 0.20 -2.73 18.31
N ALA A 365 -0.76 -3.61 18.59
CA ALA A 365 -2.02 -3.17 19.20
C ALA A 365 -1.93 -3.02 20.73
N THR A 366 -0.98 -3.69 21.40
CA THR A 366 -0.98 -3.87 22.86
C THR A 366 0.16 -3.17 23.60
N ASP A 367 1.17 -2.64 22.89
CA ASP A 367 2.28 -1.92 23.52
C ASP A 367 1.85 -0.56 24.14
N SER A 368 2.80 0.10 24.80
CA SER A 368 2.62 1.41 25.41
C SER A 368 2.13 2.46 24.40
N ALA A 369 1.46 3.50 24.90
CA ALA A 369 0.83 4.51 24.04
C ALA A 369 1.78 5.17 23.02
N ASP A 370 3.06 5.33 23.36
CA ASP A 370 4.11 5.88 22.49
C ASP A 370 4.74 4.88 21.51
N ARG A 371 4.26 3.63 21.50
CA ARG A 371 4.76 2.48 20.70
C ARG A 371 3.66 1.61 20.11
N THR A 372 2.39 1.97 20.32
CA THR A 372 1.24 1.29 19.73
C THR A 372 1.01 1.68 18.27
N THR A 373 0.12 0.95 17.61
CA THR A 373 -0.35 1.11 16.24
C THR A 373 -0.64 2.58 15.92
N GLY A 374 0.09 3.12 14.93
CA GLY A 374 -0.03 4.49 14.46
C GLY A 374 0.75 5.54 15.25
N SER A 375 1.49 5.15 16.29
CA SER A 375 2.49 6.01 16.90
C SER A 375 3.67 6.23 15.96
N VAL A 376 4.33 7.39 16.10
CA VAL A 376 5.69 7.57 15.59
C VAL A 376 6.61 7.10 16.71
N TYR A 377 7.22 5.92 16.52
CA TYR A 377 7.82 5.11 17.58
C TYR A 377 8.77 5.93 18.48
N GLY A 378 8.43 6.09 19.76
CA GLY A 378 9.24 6.82 20.74
C GLY A 378 9.24 8.35 20.59
N TYR A 379 8.52 8.91 19.61
CA TYR A 379 8.43 10.36 19.38
C TYR A 379 7.02 10.92 19.65
N LYS A 380 5.97 10.23 19.19
CA LYS A 380 4.59 10.71 19.34
C LYS A 380 3.56 9.58 19.31
N SER A 381 2.83 9.42 20.42
CA SER A 381 1.63 8.58 20.51
C SER A 381 0.59 8.94 19.45
N ALA A 382 -0.16 7.94 18.98
CA ALA A 382 -1.41 8.16 18.25
C ALA A 382 -2.48 8.81 19.15
N ASP A 383 -3.48 9.43 18.54
CA ASP A 383 -4.79 9.65 19.16
C ASP A 383 -5.46 8.29 19.35
N LEU A 384 -5.41 7.77 20.58
CA LEU A 384 -5.87 6.43 20.92
C LEU A 384 -7.36 6.24 20.66
N ALA A 385 -8.18 7.28 20.90
CA ALA A 385 -9.61 7.19 20.65
C ALA A 385 -9.90 7.13 19.15
N ALA A 386 -9.20 7.95 18.34
CA ALA A 386 -9.33 7.90 16.89
C ALA A 386 -8.82 6.57 16.31
N ARG A 387 -7.71 6.05 16.84
CA ARG A 387 -7.14 4.74 16.49
C ARG A 387 -8.11 3.61 16.81
N ASP A 388 -8.60 3.51 18.05
CA ASP A 388 -9.49 2.42 18.48
C ASP A 388 -10.78 2.38 17.68
N ALA A 389 -11.28 3.55 17.30
CA ALA A 389 -12.48 3.65 16.50
C ALA A 389 -12.25 3.40 14.99
N ALA A 390 -11.01 3.18 14.54
CA ALA A 390 -10.66 2.95 13.14
C ALA A 390 -9.86 1.66 12.90
N LEU A 391 -9.30 1.05 13.94
CA LEU A 391 -8.49 -0.16 13.86
C LEU A 391 -9.40 -1.39 13.72
N ASN A 392 -9.28 -2.10 12.62
CA ASN A 392 -9.94 -3.39 12.46
C ASN A 392 -9.24 -4.45 13.33
N PRO A 393 -10.00 -5.44 13.88
CA PRO A 393 -9.46 -6.46 14.77
C PRO A 393 -8.43 -7.39 14.07
N PRO A 394 -7.63 -8.15 14.84
CA PRO A 394 -6.71 -9.14 14.28
C PRO A 394 -7.40 -10.09 13.30
N GLY A 395 -6.70 -10.42 12.21
CA GLY A 395 -7.23 -11.20 11.09
C GLY A 395 -7.91 -10.36 10.00
N GLU A 396 -8.22 -9.08 10.26
CA GLU A 396 -8.76 -8.15 9.27
C GLU A 396 -7.68 -7.22 8.72
N TRP A 397 -7.88 -6.75 7.48
CA TRP A 397 -6.94 -5.85 6.84
C TRP A 397 -7.15 -4.42 7.30
N ASN A 398 -6.05 -3.70 7.43
CA ASN A 398 -6.00 -2.28 7.74
C ASN A 398 -5.21 -1.55 6.65
N THR A 399 -5.53 -0.29 6.40
CA THR A 399 -4.81 0.58 5.46
C THR A 399 -4.18 1.73 6.21
N TYR A 400 -2.88 1.93 6.00
CA TYR A 400 -2.24 3.20 6.32
C TYR A 400 -2.20 4.13 5.11
N GLU A 401 -2.42 5.41 5.37
CA GLU A 401 -2.00 6.52 4.52
C GLU A 401 -1.07 7.43 5.34
N LEU A 402 0.18 7.54 4.89
CA LEU A 402 1.20 8.38 5.48
C LEU A 402 1.43 9.58 4.56
N ARG A 403 0.97 10.76 4.98
CA ARG A 403 1.13 12.00 4.21
C ARG A 403 2.27 12.82 4.76
N VAL A 404 3.29 13.00 3.94
CA VAL A 404 4.45 13.84 4.21
C VAL A 404 4.28 15.17 3.47
N THR A 405 4.26 16.26 4.24
CA THR A 405 4.27 17.65 3.74
C THR A 405 5.38 18.40 4.44
N GLY A 406 6.49 18.64 3.74
CA GLY A 406 7.73 19.10 4.36
C GLY A 406 8.20 18.12 5.44
N GLU A 407 8.43 18.61 6.66
CA GLU A 407 8.80 17.80 7.83
C GLU A 407 7.59 17.36 8.67
N ARG A 408 6.36 17.51 8.16
CA ARG A 408 5.13 17.08 8.83
C ARG A 408 4.64 15.75 8.26
N LEU A 409 4.30 14.83 9.15
CA LEU A 409 3.73 13.51 8.88
C LEU A 409 2.32 13.42 9.48
N GLU A 410 1.30 13.29 8.62
CA GLU A 410 -0.04 12.88 9.04
C GLU A 410 -0.23 11.40 8.78
N ILE A 411 -0.73 10.67 9.78
CA ILE A 411 -0.99 9.24 9.72
C ILE A 411 -2.48 9.02 9.75
N PHE A 412 -3.00 8.35 8.72
CA PHE A 412 -4.39 7.92 8.66
C PHE A 412 -4.46 6.39 8.71
N LEU A 413 -5.37 5.86 9.51
CA LEU A 413 -5.73 4.46 9.59
C LEU A 413 -7.15 4.29 9.09
N ASN A 414 -7.34 3.47 8.06
CA ASN A 414 -8.64 3.22 7.42
C ASN A 414 -9.40 4.52 7.09
N GLY A 415 -8.67 5.54 6.63
CA GLY A 415 -9.20 6.84 6.24
C GLY A 415 -9.37 7.85 7.37
N ARG A 416 -9.29 7.44 8.64
CA ARG A 416 -9.33 8.35 9.81
C ARG A 416 -7.93 8.82 10.19
N LYS A 417 -7.75 10.13 10.38
CA LYS A 417 -6.48 10.67 10.90
C LYS A 417 -6.30 10.26 12.37
N ILE A 418 -5.16 9.65 12.69
CA ILE A 418 -4.84 9.17 14.04
C ILE A 418 -3.52 9.75 14.58
N ASN A 419 -2.70 10.38 13.75
CA ASN A 419 -1.50 11.07 14.20
C ASN A 419 -1.15 12.26 13.29
N ASP A 420 -0.44 13.22 13.86
CA ASP A 420 -0.04 14.49 13.22
C ASP A 420 1.30 14.93 13.84
N PHE A 421 2.39 14.35 13.34
CA PHE A 421 3.74 14.53 13.83
C PHE A 421 4.49 15.57 13.00
N THR A 422 5.35 16.36 13.62
CA THR A 422 6.27 17.26 12.92
C THR A 422 7.68 16.98 13.40
N ASN A 423 8.55 16.60 12.49
CA ASN A 423 9.97 16.43 12.76
C ASN A 423 10.61 17.79 13.10
N THR A 424 11.37 17.81 14.20
CA THR A 424 12.19 18.94 14.65
C THR A 424 13.67 18.58 14.80
N ASP A 425 14.04 17.31 14.58
CA ASP A 425 15.41 16.82 14.59
C ASP A 425 16.11 17.23 13.29
N PRO A 426 17.18 18.04 13.34
CA PRO A 426 17.89 18.49 12.14
C PRO A 426 18.72 17.39 11.47
N VAL A 427 18.90 16.23 12.10
CA VAL A 427 19.70 15.10 11.57
C VAL A 427 18.82 14.10 10.81
N ARG A 428 17.51 14.07 11.07
CA ARG A 428 16.54 13.23 10.35
C ARG A 428 15.71 14.08 9.40
N SER A 429 15.18 13.49 8.33
CA SER A 429 14.26 14.21 7.44
C SER A 429 13.17 13.30 6.91
N LEU A 430 11.93 13.80 6.93
CA LEU A 430 10.81 13.15 6.24
C LEU A 430 10.79 13.49 4.74
N ARG A 431 11.45 14.59 4.34
CA ARG A 431 11.51 15.08 2.95
C ARG A 431 12.49 14.32 2.08
N GLN A 432 13.32 13.46 2.64
CA GLN A 432 14.33 12.72 1.90
C GLN A 432 14.57 11.36 2.54
N GLY A 433 14.54 10.30 1.73
CA GLY A 433 14.96 8.96 2.16
C GLY A 433 14.13 7.85 1.53
N HIS A 434 14.25 6.65 2.09
CA HIS A 434 13.57 5.45 1.60
C HIS A 434 12.33 5.11 2.42
N ILE A 435 11.57 4.15 1.88
CA ILE A 435 10.40 3.54 2.50
C ILE A 435 10.75 2.08 2.77
N GLY A 436 10.42 1.57 3.97
CA GLY A 436 10.69 0.20 4.35
C GLY A 436 9.61 -0.42 5.23
N LEU A 437 9.55 -1.74 5.20
CA LEU A 437 8.72 -2.57 6.05
C LEU A 437 9.62 -3.29 7.05
N GLN A 438 9.23 -3.27 8.31
CA GLN A 438 9.96 -3.98 9.36
C GLN A 438 9.58 -5.46 9.36
N ASN A 439 10.59 -6.30 9.52
CA ASN A 439 10.44 -7.60 10.14
C ASN A 439 11.02 -7.46 11.56
N HIS A 440 10.19 -7.54 12.59
CA HIS A 440 10.62 -7.22 13.96
C HIS A 440 11.39 -8.37 14.61
N GLY A 441 10.81 -9.56 14.65
CA GLY A 441 11.41 -10.72 15.32
C GLY A 441 10.83 -12.05 14.87
N ASP A 442 11.52 -13.13 15.25
CA ASP A 442 11.04 -14.50 15.01
C ASP A 442 9.68 -14.70 15.69
N GLY A 443 8.63 -14.89 14.90
CA GLY A 443 7.26 -15.13 15.39
C GLY A 443 6.31 -13.93 15.27
N ASP A 444 6.80 -12.77 14.81
CA ASP A 444 5.95 -11.63 14.46
C ASP A 444 5.48 -11.76 12.99
N ASP A 445 4.24 -12.20 12.79
CA ASP A 445 3.68 -12.55 11.48
C ASP A 445 2.79 -11.43 10.90
N VAL A 446 3.42 -10.37 10.37
CA VAL A 446 2.74 -9.23 9.76
C VAL A 446 2.75 -9.33 8.23
N SER A 447 1.56 -9.22 7.65
CA SER A 447 1.34 -9.26 6.21
C SER A 447 1.14 -7.87 5.63
N PHE A 448 1.69 -7.62 4.44
CA PHE A 448 1.62 -6.38 3.70
C PHE A 448 1.21 -6.61 2.25
N ARG A 449 0.45 -5.68 1.67
CA ARG A 449 0.19 -5.66 0.23
C ARG A 449 -0.12 -4.26 -0.27
N ASN A 450 -0.25 -4.15 -1.60
CA ASN A 450 -0.72 -2.95 -2.28
C ASN A 450 0.06 -1.71 -1.83
N ILE A 451 1.39 -1.71 -1.98
CA ILE A 451 2.20 -0.58 -1.52
C ILE A 451 2.30 0.40 -2.67
N ARG A 452 1.84 1.64 -2.45
CA ARG A 452 1.71 2.65 -3.50
C ARG A 452 2.00 4.04 -2.99
N VAL A 453 2.54 4.89 -3.86
CA VAL A 453 2.90 6.27 -3.53
C VAL A 453 2.20 7.23 -4.48
N LYS A 454 1.77 8.37 -3.96
CA LYS A 454 1.33 9.53 -4.71
C LYS A 454 2.20 10.71 -4.33
N ARG A 455 2.88 11.34 -5.28
CA ARG A 455 3.64 12.56 -5.02
C ARG A 455 2.71 13.77 -5.01
N ALA A 456 2.98 14.77 -4.17
CA ALA A 456 2.20 16.00 -4.18
C ALA A 456 2.53 16.78 -5.46
N GLY A 457 1.52 16.93 -6.33
CA GLY A 457 1.71 17.35 -7.71
C GLY A 457 2.15 16.16 -8.57
N GLY A 458 1.34 15.80 -9.57
CA GLY A 458 1.66 14.75 -10.55
C GLY A 458 2.82 15.11 -11.49
N GLN A 459 3.91 15.64 -10.94
CA GLN A 459 5.17 15.83 -11.64
C GLN A 459 6.04 14.59 -11.39
N GLU A 460 6.17 13.78 -12.44
CA GLU A 460 7.45 13.15 -12.76
C GLU A 460 8.59 14.17 -12.52
N PRO A 461 9.74 13.77 -11.96
CA PRO A 461 10.77 14.71 -11.54
C PRO A 461 11.09 15.67 -12.68
N GLY A 462 10.79 16.95 -12.51
CA GLY A 462 11.07 17.97 -13.51
C GLY A 462 12.57 18.11 -13.75
N PRO A 463 12.99 18.87 -14.78
CA PRO A 463 14.40 19.13 -15.01
C PRO A 463 15.04 19.75 -13.78
N ARG A 464 16.07 19.10 -13.24
CA ARG A 464 16.77 19.51 -12.01
C ARG A 464 18.14 20.08 -12.39
N THR A 465 18.46 21.28 -11.90
CA THR A 465 19.63 22.05 -12.33
C THR A 465 20.56 22.31 -11.16
N GLY A 466 21.83 21.95 -11.31
CA GLY A 466 22.85 22.17 -10.29
C GLY A 466 24.19 21.55 -10.67
N GLU A 467 25.09 21.44 -9.69
CA GLU A 467 26.41 20.84 -9.87
C GLU A 467 26.30 19.31 -9.95
N VAL A 468 26.99 18.71 -10.91
CA VAL A 468 27.21 17.25 -10.95
C VAL A 468 28.56 16.96 -10.30
N LYS A 469 28.56 16.33 -9.13
CA LYS A 469 29.76 16.11 -8.32
C LYS A 469 30.32 14.72 -8.54
N GLY A 470 31.61 14.63 -8.85
CA GLY A 470 32.35 13.40 -9.06
C GLY A 470 33.44 13.18 -8.01
N VAL A 471 34.45 12.43 -8.41
CA VAL A 471 35.59 12.05 -7.56
C VAL A 471 36.26 13.24 -6.88
N ASN A 472 36.69 13.05 -5.64
CA ASN A 472 37.29 14.08 -4.78
C ASN A 472 36.42 15.34 -4.58
N GLY A 473 35.09 15.21 -4.73
CA GLY A 473 34.15 16.32 -4.59
C GLY A 473 34.26 17.38 -5.69
N LYS A 474 34.91 17.05 -6.82
CA LYS A 474 35.05 17.95 -7.98
C LYS A 474 33.78 17.93 -8.83
N CYS A 475 33.55 19.00 -9.57
CA CYS A 475 32.36 19.17 -10.39
C CYS A 475 32.64 18.81 -11.86
N LEU A 476 31.63 18.26 -12.54
CA LEU A 476 31.61 18.12 -13.99
C LEU A 476 31.61 19.50 -14.63
N ASP A 477 32.62 19.77 -15.44
CA ASP A 477 33.00 21.10 -15.88
C ASP A 477 33.20 21.14 -17.39
N ILE A 478 32.71 22.21 -18.02
CA ILE A 478 32.97 22.51 -19.43
C ILE A 478 34.25 23.34 -19.51
N ASP A 479 35.27 22.82 -20.20
CA ASP A 479 36.59 23.44 -20.26
C ASP A 479 36.53 24.90 -20.73
N ASN A 480 37.01 25.81 -19.88
CA ASN A 480 36.99 27.26 -20.08
C ASN A 480 35.60 27.84 -20.43
N ALA A 481 34.51 27.18 -20.02
CA ALA A 481 33.13 27.55 -20.34
C ALA A 481 32.85 27.71 -21.86
N GLN A 482 33.63 27.03 -22.71
CA GLN A 482 33.48 27.13 -24.16
C GLN A 482 32.21 26.43 -24.64
N THR A 483 31.58 26.99 -25.69
CA THR A 483 30.34 26.47 -26.26
C THR A 483 30.52 25.89 -27.66
N ALA A 484 31.75 25.69 -28.11
CA ALA A 484 32.00 25.04 -29.40
C ALA A 484 31.62 23.55 -29.35
N ASP A 485 31.10 23.01 -30.45
CA ASP A 485 30.86 21.57 -30.55
C ASP A 485 32.20 20.81 -30.46
N GLY A 486 32.23 19.81 -29.59
CA GLY A 486 33.43 19.06 -29.28
C GLY A 486 34.26 19.65 -28.15
N THR A 487 33.80 20.69 -27.44
CA THR A 487 34.47 21.18 -26.23
C THR A 487 34.64 20.05 -25.22
N LYS A 488 35.82 19.96 -24.61
CA LYS A 488 36.17 18.94 -23.62
C LYS A 488 35.33 19.11 -22.35
N VAL A 489 34.76 18.01 -21.87
CA VAL A 489 34.19 17.93 -20.52
C VAL A 489 35.23 17.32 -19.58
N GLN A 490 35.38 17.92 -18.41
CA GLN A 490 36.43 17.62 -17.44
C GLN A 490 35.87 17.63 -16.01
N ILE A 491 36.71 17.28 -15.05
CA ILE A 491 36.46 17.59 -13.64
C ILE A 491 37.26 18.81 -13.20
N TRP A 492 36.65 19.66 -12.38
CA TRP A 492 37.28 20.87 -11.84
C TRP A 492 36.76 21.15 -10.43
N THR A 493 37.53 21.86 -9.61
CA THR A 493 37.09 22.34 -8.30
C THR A 493 35.76 23.08 -8.41
N CYS A 494 34.76 22.68 -7.62
CA CYS A 494 33.43 23.29 -7.70
C CYS A 494 33.51 24.81 -7.43
N ASN A 495 33.01 25.61 -8.36
CA ASN A 495 33.09 27.07 -8.36
C ASN A 495 31.75 27.75 -8.68
N SER A 496 30.68 26.96 -8.80
CA SER A 496 29.30 27.42 -9.06
C SER A 496 29.12 28.25 -10.34
N SER A 497 30.09 28.23 -11.26
CA SER A 497 30.00 28.88 -12.56
C SER A 497 28.96 28.18 -13.45
N ALA A 498 28.53 28.87 -14.51
CA ALA A 498 27.60 28.29 -15.49
C ALA A 498 28.18 27.06 -16.22
N ALA A 499 29.51 26.92 -16.29
CA ALA A 499 30.19 25.76 -16.87
C ALA A 499 30.03 24.48 -16.04
N GLN A 500 29.59 24.59 -14.78
CA GLN A 500 29.38 23.48 -13.86
C GLN A 500 27.90 23.27 -13.49
N LYS A 501 27.01 24.10 -14.04
CA LYS A 501 25.56 23.97 -13.84
C LYS A 501 24.95 23.12 -14.94
N TRP A 502 24.60 21.90 -14.59
CA TRP A 502 23.97 20.93 -15.46
C TRP A 502 22.50 20.78 -15.11
N THR A 503 21.64 20.82 -16.13
CA THR A 503 20.24 20.45 -16.04
C THR A 503 20.10 18.99 -16.45
N VAL A 504 19.64 18.13 -15.54
CA VAL A 504 19.24 16.76 -15.86
C VAL A 504 17.82 16.82 -16.40
N GLY A 505 17.66 16.57 -17.69
CA GLY A 505 16.38 16.53 -18.37
C GLY A 505 15.62 15.23 -18.09
N THR A 506 14.29 15.30 -18.22
CA THR A 506 13.40 14.13 -18.12
C THR A 506 13.53 13.17 -19.30
N ASP A 507 14.17 13.63 -20.38
CA ASP A 507 14.54 12.90 -21.59
C ASP A 507 15.88 12.13 -21.44
N GLY A 508 16.46 12.09 -20.23
CA GLY A 508 17.75 11.47 -19.96
C GLY A 508 18.95 12.28 -20.46
N THR A 509 18.76 13.55 -20.84
CA THR A 509 19.87 14.43 -21.23
C THR A 509 20.51 15.11 -20.03
N LEU A 510 21.82 15.39 -20.10
CA LEU A 510 22.50 16.35 -19.22
C LEU A 510 22.84 17.58 -20.07
N LYS A 511 22.29 18.74 -19.71
CA LYS A 511 22.41 19.97 -20.49
C LYS A 511 23.16 21.05 -19.71
N ALA A 512 24.11 21.72 -20.36
CA ALA A 512 24.79 22.89 -19.81
C ALA A 512 25.17 23.85 -20.95
N LEU A 513 25.15 25.16 -20.66
CA LEU A 513 25.41 26.22 -21.64
C LEU A 513 24.60 26.09 -22.95
N GLY A 514 23.37 25.58 -22.87
CA GLY A 514 22.47 25.37 -24.01
C GLY A 514 22.81 24.16 -24.89
N LYS A 515 23.72 23.27 -24.44
CA LYS A 515 24.20 22.09 -25.18
C LYS A 515 24.11 20.83 -24.33
N CYS A 516 24.30 19.68 -24.96
CA CYS A 516 24.15 18.37 -24.36
C CYS A 516 25.52 17.72 -24.07
N LEU A 517 25.58 16.96 -22.97
CA LEU A 517 26.67 16.02 -22.68
C LEU A 517 26.61 14.88 -23.70
N ASP A 518 27.68 14.68 -24.45
CA ASP A 518 27.69 13.90 -25.68
C ASP A 518 28.86 12.92 -25.70
N VAL A 519 28.59 11.69 -26.13
CA VAL A 519 29.63 10.72 -26.48
C VAL A 519 30.12 11.02 -27.91
N SER A 520 31.39 11.36 -28.06
CA SER A 520 31.95 11.77 -29.35
C SER A 520 31.73 10.72 -30.44
N GLY A 521 31.02 11.12 -31.50
CA GLY A 521 30.66 10.26 -32.63
C GLY A 521 29.75 9.07 -32.29
N GLY A 522 29.16 9.02 -31.09
CA GLY A 522 28.40 7.87 -30.59
C GLY A 522 29.26 6.62 -30.40
N GLY A 523 30.56 6.79 -30.17
CA GLY A 523 31.50 5.67 -29.99
C GLY A 523 31.18 4.79 -28.78
N ASN A 524 31.72 3.56 -28.80
CA ASN A 524 31.49 2.56 -27.75
C ASN A 524 32.78 1.90 -27.24
N ALA A 525 33.94 2.47 -27.57
CA ALA A 525 35.25 2.00 -27.09
C ALA A 525 35.64 2.70 -25.77
N ASP A 526 36.36 1.99 -24.90
CA ASP A 526 36.97 2.60 -23.71
C ASP A 526 37.92 3.72 -24.11
N GLY A 527 37.82 4.87 -23.44
CA GLY A 527 38.56 6.09 -23.77
C GLY A 527 37.85 7.00 -24.77
N THR A 528 36.67 6.63 -25.27
CA THR A 528 35.87 7.52 -26.14
C THR A 528 35.55 8.82 -25.42
N LYS A 529 35.88 9.96 -26.03
CA LYS A 529 35.72 11.29 -25.42
C LYS A 529 34.26 11.59 -25.10
N ILE A 530 34.02 12.13 -23.91
CA ILE A 530 32.76 12.81 -23.57
C ILE A 530 32.97 14.32 -23.76
N GLN A 531 32.05 14.97 -24.45
CA GLN A 531 32.19 16.33 -24.95
C GLN A 531 30.89 17.12 -24.81
N LEU A 532 30.97 18.43 -25.00
CA LEU A 532 29.79 19.27 -25.19
C LEU A 532 29.42 19.29 -26.68
N TRP A 533 28.15 19.07 -27.00
CA TRP A 533 27.68 19.07 -28.39
C TRP A 533 26.27 19.64 -28.50
N THR A 534 25.94 20.22 -29.65
CA THR A 534 24.59 20.66 -30.00
C THR A 534 23.59 19.52 -29.77
N CYS A 535 22.53 19.77 -28.99
CA CYS A 535 21.53 18.75 -28.72
C CYS A 535 20.86 18.28 -30.01
N ASN A 536 20.97 16.99 -30.31
CA ASN A 536 20.53 16.37 -31.56
C ASN A 536 19.58 15.17 -31.37
N GLY A 537 19.29 14.81 -30.11
CA GLY A 537 18.34 13.74 -29.76
C GLY A 537 18.86 12.32 -29.99
N SER A 538 20.15 12.15 -30.31
CA SER A 538 20.76 10.83 -30.46
C SER A 538 21.02 10.16 -29.11
N GLY A 539 21.12 8.83 -29.11
CA GLY A 539 21.46 8.06 -27.90
C GLY A 539 22.85 8.36 -27.32
N ALA A 540 23.72 9.06 -28.08
CA ALA A 540 25.01 9.55 -27.61
C ALA A 540 24.85 10.65 -26.53
N GLN A 541 23.66 11.25 -26.43
CA GLN A 541 23.35 12.34 -25.50
C GLN A 541 22.45 11.91 -24.33
N THR A 542 22.16 10.60 -24.25
CA THR A 542 21.32 10.03 -23.19
C THR A 542 22.20 9.42 -22.11
N TRP A 543 21.83 9.65 -20.86
CA TRP A 543 22.56 9.23 -19.67
C TRP A 543 21.58 8.77 -18.59
N ALA A 544 21.94 7.70 -17.89
CA ALA A 544 21.13 7.08 -16.87
C ALA A 544 21.97 6.89 -15.60
N ALA A 545 21.60 7.55 -14.51
CA ALA A 545 22.15 7.28 -13.20
C ALA A 545 21.81 5.83 -12.78
N GLN A 546 22.76 5.15 -12.15
CA GLN A 546 22.64 3.80 -11.65
C GLN A 546 22.64 3.81 -10.12
N SER A 547 22.06 2.78 -9.49
CA SER A 547 21.99 2.64 -8.03
C SER A 547 23.37 2.52 -7.36
N ASP A 548 24.39 2.11 -8.11
CA ASP A 548 25.76 2.08 -7.63
C ASP A 548 26.42 3.48 -7.66
N GLY A 549 25.73 4.53 -8.11
CA GLY A 549 26.26 5.89 -8.23
C GLY A 549 27.03 6.15 -9.53
N THR A 550 27.10 5.19 -10.46
CA THR A 550 27.60 5.45 -11.81
C THR A 550 26.57 6.16 -12.68
N VAL A 551 27.02 6.82 -13.74
CA VAL A 551 26.13 7.41 -14.76
C VAL A 551 26.48 6.78 -16.10
N ARG A 552 25.55 5.98 -16.64
CA ARG A 552 25.75 5.13 -17.81
C ARG A 552 25.13 5.74 -19.05
N ASN A 553 25.83 5.71 -20.17
CA ASN A 553 25.24 6.00 -21.47
C ASN A 553 24.55 4.71 -22.00
N PRO A 554 23.22 4.67 -22.16
CA PRO A 554 22.51 3.45 -22.55
C PRO A 554 22.91 2.89 -23.91
N GLN A 555 23.26 3.74 -24.88
CA GLN A 555 23.65 3.33 -26.24
C GLN A 555 24.97 2.54 -26.26
N SER A 556 26.01 3.05 -25.59
CA SER A 556 27.33 2.40 -25.52
C SER A 556 27.39 1.32 -24.44
N GLY A 557 26.51 1.43 -23.45
CA GLY A 557 26.49 0.60 -22.26
C GLY A 557 27.61 0.86 -21.26
N LYS A 558 28.36 1.96 -21.43
CA LYS A 558 29.54 2.35 -20.65
C LYS A 558 29.26 3.53 -19.72
N CYS A 559 30.13 3.72 -18.74
CA CYS A 559 29.97 4.71 -17.68
C CYS A 559 30.77 5.98 -17.97
N MET A 560 30.24 7.12 -17.48
CA MET A 560 30.96 8.39 -17.39
C MET A 560 32.08 8.25 -16.36
N ASP A 561 33.32 8.51 -16.79
CA ASP A 561 34.52 8.21 -16.01
C ASP A 561 35.51 9.40 -16.06
N ALA A 562 36.00 9.82 -14.90
CA ALA A 562 37.12 10.75 -14.81
C ALA A 562 38.45 10.02 -15.05
N SER A 563 39.08 10.30 -16.18
CA SER A 563 40.21 9.53 -16.70
C SER A 563 41.44 9.52 -15.77
N GLY A 564 42.18 8.40 -15.78
CA GLY A 564 43.44 8.25 -15.04
C GLY A 564 43.24 7.99 -13.54
N GLY A 565 44.24 8.31 -12.73
CA GLY A 565 44.26 7.98 -11.29
C GLY A 565 44.68 9.11 -10.34
N THR A 566 44.89 10.32 -10.86
CA THR A 566 45.34 11.48 -10.05
C THR A 566 44.35 12.67 -10.05
N TRP A 567 43.28 12.60 -10.87
CA TRP A 567 42.05 13.44 -10.85
C TRP A 567 42.21 14.91 -10.42
N ASN A 568 43.22 15.59 -10.98
CA ASN A 568 43.44 17.02 -10.80
C ASN A 568 42.44 17.85 -11.60
N ASP A 569 42.36 19.16 -11.31
CA ASP A 569 41.59 20.09 -12.13
C ASP A 569 42.04 20.02 -13.60
N GLY A 570 41.07 19.87 -14.51
CA GLY A 570 41.30 19.73 -15.93
C GLY A 570 41.34 18.28 -16.45
N THR A 571 41.23 17.29 -15.56
CA THR A 571 41.19 15.87 -15.93
C THR A 571 39.98 15.57 -16.79
N ALA A 572 40.19 14.98 -17.97
CA ALA A 572 39.13 14.71 -18.94
C ALA A 572 38.15 13.64 -18.45
N VAL A 573 36.89 13.78 -18.85
CA VAL A 573 35.84 12.78 -18.67
C VAL A 573 35.65 12.00 -19.97
N HIS A 574 35.59 10.68 -19.88
CA HIS A 574 35.48 9.78 -21.04
C HIS A 574 34.54 8.60 -20.76
N LEU A 575 34.16 7.86 -21.80
CA LEU A 575 33.48 6.59 -21.63
C LEU A 575 34.47 5.51 -21.21
N TRP A 576 34.07 4.72 -20.22
CA TRP A 576 34.84 3.57 -19.80
C TRP A 576 33.92 2.42 -19.35
N THR A 577 34.43 1.20 -19.41
CA THR A 577 33.77 0.01 -18.86
C THR A 577 33.40 0.26 -17.39
N CYS A 578 32.13 0.06 -17.05
CA CYS A 578 31.64 0.29 -15.71
C CYS A 578 32.35 -0.64 -14.72
N HIS A 579 33.09 -0.07 -13.78
CA HIS A 579 33.84 -0.78 -12.74
C HIS A 579 33.61 -0.19 -11.34
N THR A 580 32.78 0.85 -11.21
CA THR A 580 32.26 1.34 -9.93
C THR A 580 33.31 1.88 -8.95
N ASN A 581 34.50 2.25 -9.45
CA ASN A 581 35.51 2.94 -8.62
C ASN A 581 35.12 4.41 -8.43
N ALA A 582 35.80 5.10 -7.52
CA ALA A 582 35.51 6.48 -7.14
C ALA A 582 35.42 7.44 -8.35
N ASN A 583 36.22 7.24 -9.40
CA ASN A 583 36.21 8.04 -10.63
C ASN A 583 35.01 7.86 -11.55
N GLN A 584 34.15 6.88 -11.27
CA GLN A 584 32.87 6.69 -11.97
C GLN A 584 31.67 7.06 -11.11
N LYS A 585 31.87 7.51 -9.85
CA LYS A 585 30.77 7.90 -8.97
C LYS A 585 30.41 9.35 -9.21
N TRP A 586 29.13 9.60 -9.47
CA TRP A 586 28.59 10.93 -9.71
C TRP A 586 27.31 11.15 -8.92
N THR A 587 27.22 12.28 -8.24
CA THR A 587 25.99 12.80 -7.65
C THR A 587 25.41 13.83 -8.60
N LEU A 588 24.23 13.54 -9.14
CA LEU A 588 23.47 14.48 -9.96
C LEU A 588 22.69 15.46 -9.05
N PRO A 589 22.35 16.68 -9.53
CA PRO A 589 21.81 17.77 -8.71
C PRO A 589 20.38 17.61 -8.19
#